data_AF-V4PTG0-F1
#
_entry.id   AF-V4PTG0-F1
#
_cell.length_a   1.000
_cell.length_b   1.000
_cell.length_c   1.000
_cell.angle_alpha   90.00
_cell.angle_beta   90.00
_cell.angle_gamma   90.00
#
_symmetry.space_group_name_H-M   'P 1'
#
loop_
_entity.id
_entity.type
_entity.pdbx_description
1 polymer ?
#
loop_
_entity_poly.entity_id
_entity_poly.type
_entity_poly.pdbx_seq_one_letter_code
_entity_poly.pdbx_strand_id
1 'polypeptide(L)' 'MPATGGTFHISCDGVQIWERKLDGGFPEAKELKQRVRDRIDPQRSLGHNDR' A
#
# COMPACT_ATOMS: atom_id res chain seq x y z
N MET A 1 -2.03 -12.45 7.46
CA MET A 1 -0.82 -13.14 7.95
C MET A 1 -0.36 -12.42 9.22
N PRO A 2 -0.42 -13.03 10.41
CA PRO A 2 0.21 -12.43 11.59
C PRO A 2 1.73 -12.52 11.43
N ALA A 3 2.42 -11.38 11.48
CA ALA A 3 3.88 -11.30 11.42
C ALA A 3 4.45 -11.06 12.83
N THR A 4 5.41 -11.87 13.24
CA THR A 4 6.14 -11.72 14.50
C THR A 4 7.44 -10.94 14.26
N GLY A 5 7.83 -10.03 15.16
CA GLY A 5 9.12 -9.31 15.06
C GLY A 5 9.06 -7.84 14.58
N GLY A 6 7.89 -7.19 14.64
CA GLY A 6 7.75 -5.79 14.24
C GLY A 6 7.87 -5.58 12.72
N THR A 7 7.72 -6.65 11.95
CA THR A 7 7.69 -6.58 10.49
C THR A 7 6.30 -6.14 10.06
N PHE A 8 6.23 -4.99 9.42
CA PHE A 8 5.02 -4.47 8.81
C PHE A 8 5.33 -4.24 7.34
N HIS A 9 4.91 -5.18 6.50
CA HIS A 9 4.89 -5.03 5.05
C HIS A 9 3.46 -5.14 4.56
N ILE A 10 3.19 -4.53 3.41
CA ILE A 10 1.91 -4.64 2.73
C ILE A 10 2.22 -5.16 1.34
N SER A 11 1.57 -6.27 0.98
CA SER A 11 1.64 -6.86 -0.34
C SER A 11 0.29 -6.76 -1.05
N CYS A 12 0.33 -6.48 -2.33
CA CYS A 12 -0.82 -6.44 -3.21
C CYS A 12 -0.55 -7.38 -4.39
N ASP A 13 -1.42 -8.37 -4.58
CA ASP A 13 -1.29 -9.38 -5.63
C ASP A 13 0.07 -10.12 -5.64
N GLY A 14 0.64 -10.36 -4.45
CA GLY A 14 1.95 -10.99 -4.28
C GLY A 14 3.15 -10.05 -4.43
N VAL A 15 2.93 -8.77 -4.76
CA VAL A 15 3.99 -7.76 -4.85
C VAL A 15 4.02 -6.89 -3.60
N GLN A 16 5.20 -6.72 -3.00
CA GLN A 16 5.39 -5.82 -1.87
C GLN A 16 5.24 -4.35 -2.32
N ILE A 17 4.30 -3.63 -1.71
CA ILE A 17 4.00 -2.22 -1.99
C ILE A 17 4.37 -1.28 -0.84
N TRP A 18 4.59 -1.82 0.35
CA TRP A 18 5.05 -1.07 1.52
C TRP A 18 5.89 -1.94 2.44
N GLU A 19 6.89 -1.35 3.07
CA GLU A 19 7.61 -1.97 4.18
C GLU A 19 8.07 -0.93 5.20
N ARG A 20 7.75 -1.13 6.47
CA ARG A 20 8.09 -0.20 7.56
C ARG A 20 9.58 0.13 7.66
N LYS A 21 10.46 -0.83 7.37
CA LYS A 21 11.92 -0.59 7.43
C LYS A 21 12.44 0.17 6.21
N LEU A 22 11.89 -0.08 5.03
CA LEU A 22 12.29 0.61 3.79
C LEU A 22 11.69 2.00 3.69
N ASP A 23 10.40 2.12 4.01
CA ASP A 23 9.63 3.36 3.91
C ASP A 23 9.67 4.20 5.21
N GLY A 24 10.41 3.74 6.23
CA GLY A 24 10.69 4.55 7.41
C GLY A 24 9.49 4.83 8.32
N GLY A 25 8.54 3.90 8.43
CA GLY A 25 7.38 4.06 9.30
C GLY A 25 6.10 3.41 8.78
N PHE A 26 4.97 3.94 9.23
CA PHE A 26 3.66 3.49 8.80
C PHE A 26 3.15 4.38 7.67
N PRO A 27 2.53 3.81 6.62
CA PRO A 27 1.95 4.60 5.56
C PRO A 27 0.74 5.35 6.07
N GLU A 28 0.53 6.56 5.55
CA GLU A 28 -0.76 7.20 5.66
C GLU A 28 -1.80 6.50 4.77
N ALA A 29 -3.08 6.57 5.15
CA ALA A 29 -4.16 5.93 4.40
C ALA A 29 -4.22 6.41 2.93
N LYS A 30 -3.84 7.67 2.66
CA LYS A 30 -3.78 8.24 1.32
C LYS A 30 -2.64 7.61 0.49
N GLU A 31 -1.43 7.56 1.04
CA GLU A 31 -0.26 7.04 0.35
C GLU A 31 -0.43 5.55 0.05
N LEU A 32 -0.96 4.78 1.02
CA LEU A 32 -1.21 3.36 0.80
C LEU A 32 -2.19 3.13 -0.35
N LYS A 33 -3.32 3.86 -0.37
CA LYS A 33 -4.31 3.75 -1.45
C LYS A 33 -3.74 4.16 -2.80
N GLN A 34 -2.85 5.15 -2.84
CA GLN A 34 -2.21 5.60 -4.07
C GLN A 34 -1.23 4.55 -4.61
N ARG A 35 -0.36 3.99 -3.76
CA ARG A 35 0.55 2.90 -4.17
C ARG A 35 -0.20 1.64 -4.59
N VAL A 36 -1.27 1.29 -3.89
CA VAL A 36 -2.16 0.18 -4.31
C VAL A 36 -2.72 0.47 -5.69
N ARG A 37 -3.28 1.66 -5.94
CA ARG A 37 -3.83 2.09 -7.24
C ARG A 37 -2.80 1.98 -8.35
N ASP A 38 -1.65 2.64 -8.17
CA ASP A 38 -0.58 2.68 -9.17
C ASP A 38 -0.10 1.28 -9.55
N ARG A 39 -0.21 0.31 -8.62
CA ARG A 39 0.21 -1.07 -8.84
C ARG A 39 -0.85 -1.97 -9.45
N ILE A 40 -2.09 -1.95 -8.93
CA ILE A 40 -3.15 -2.85 -9.39
C ILE A 40 -3.74 -2.40 -10.71
N ASP A 41 -3.92 -1.10 -10.87
CA ASP A 41 -4.61 -0.55 -12.02
C ASP A 41 -4.38 0.98 -12.08
N PRO A 42 -3.25 1.44 -12.65
CA PRO A 42 -2.96 2.87 -12.79
C PRO A 42 -3.94 3.58 -13.72
N GLN A 43 -4.74 2.84 -14.49
CA GLN A 43 -5.75 3.38 -15.41
C GLN A 43 -7.18 3.30 -14.85
N ARG A 44 -7.43 2.58 -13.74
CA ARG A 44 -8.72 2.63 -13.04
C ARG A 44 -8.87 3.93 -12.28
N SER A 45 -9.88 4.70 -12.68
CA SER A 45 -10.49 5.67 -11.77
C SER A 45 -11.10 4.92 -10.58
N LEU A 46 -10.53 5.11 -9.40
CA LEU A 46 -11.25 4.88 -8.14
C LEU A 46 -12.39 5.90 -8.11
N GLY A 47 -13.60 5.50 -8.51
CA GLY A 47 -14.76 6.39 -8.47
C GLY A 47 -14.92 7.10 -7.12
N HIS A 48 -15.68 8.21 -7.11
CA HIS A 48 -16.09 9.02 -5.94
C HIS A 48 -15.03 9.43 -4.89
N ASN A 49 -13.73 9.26 -5.15
CA ASN A 49 -12.66 9.83 -4.31
C ASN A 49 -11.89 10.94 -5.05
N ASP A 50 -12.53 11.52 -6.07
CA ASP A 50 -12.12 12.74 -6.79
C ASP A 50 -12.88 13.98 -6.28
N ARG A 51 -13.33 13.96 -5.02
CA ARG A 51 -13.85 15.17 -4.36
C ARG A 51 -13.48 15.22 -2.89
#